data_AF-A0A444S9D8-F1
#
_entry.id   AF-A0A444S9D8-F1
#
_cell.length_a   1.000
_cell.length_b   1.000
_cell.length_c   1.000
_cell.angle_alpha   90.00
_cell.angle_beta   90.00
_cell.angle_gamma   90.00
#
_symmetry.space_group_name_H-M   'P 1'
#
loop_
_entity.id
_entity.type
_entity.pdbx_description
1 polymer ?
#
loop_
_entity_poly.entity_id
_entity_poly.type
_entity_poly.pdbx_seq_one_letter_code
_entity_poly.pdbx_strand_id
1 'polypeptide(L)'
;MAAQTQVAPELVAPELDPKYDNFDYPTKAAKAQDGHPGHCTEAQKAQIHQLRMMLESEGVTQRLDTLTLLRFLRARKFDVNASKAMFVEFDKWRKEVHLDALVPTWEYKEREQMLKFYPQYYHKTDVDGRPVYIEQLGKINLTEMRTITTDERMLDNLAVEYEKCADPRFPACSVVQGTLVETCCTIMDLKGVSIGNASQVYGYVKQASVISQNYYPERLGKLYIINAPWTFSVVWSVVKGWLDPVTVNKIDILGGGYAKELLKQIPAENLPVEFGGKCKCAEGCQNSNAGPWQEPQWKNRAWWDTPEAKQQALAALKGTSKDPHVIVNEGSEIVTAPTGAAGAAPAGAADAGAPAGTADVGAPAKATA
;
A
#
# COMPACT_ATOMS: atom_id res chain seq x y z
N MET A 1 -9.97 25.70 -34.85
CA MET A 1 -10.08 24.27 -35.20
C MET A 1 -8.96 23.56 -34.46
N ALA A 2 -9.27 23.01 -33.29
CA ALA A 2 -8.29 22.29 -32.47
C ALA A 2 -8.12 20.88 -33.04
N ALA A 3 -6.89 20.50 -33.33
CA ALA A 3 -6.55 19.18 -33.83
C ALA A 3 -6.92 18.13 -32.78
N GLN A 4 -7.84 17.23 -33.15
CA GLN A 4 -8.10 16.00 -32.44
C GLN A 4 -6.87 15.11 -32.60
N THR A 5 -6.03 15.03 -31.57
CA THR A 5 -4.99 14.02 -31.51
C THR A 5 -5.67 12.68 -31.25
N GLN A 6 -5.91 11.90 -32.30
CA GLN A 6 -6.28 10.49 -32.19
C GLN A 6 -5.14 9.77 -31.47
N VAL A 7 -5.39 9.32 -30.23
CA VAL A 7 -4.53 8.36 -29.53
C VAL A 7 -4.67 7.02 -30.26
N ALA A 8 -3.54 6.48 -30.73
CA ALA A 8 -3.49 5.24 -31.50
C ALA A 8 -3.99 4.03 -30.66
N PRO A 9 -4.62 3.01 -31.27
CA PRO A 9 -5.09 1.83 -30.57
C PRO A 9 -3.92 0.87 -30.33
N GLU A 10 -3.29 0.95 -29.16
CA GLU A 10 -2.46 -0.13 -28.62
C GLU A 10 -3.11 -0.65 -27.34
N LEU A 11 -4.30 -1.25 -27.47
CA LEU A 11 -5.06 -1.82 -26.35
C LEU A 11 -5.67 -3.15 -26.78
N VAL A 12 -4.87 -4.21 -26.77
CA VAL A 12 -5.20 -5.53 -26.15
C VAL A 12 -3.86 -6.29 -26.09
N ALA A 13 -3.20 -6.32 -24.94
CA ALA A 13 -2.18 -7.35 -24.71
C ALA A 13 -2.89 -8.72 -24.76
N PRO A 14 -2.36 -9.76 -25.40
CA PRO A 14 -3.00 -11.08 -25.52
C PRO A 14 -3.23 -11.80 -24.18
N GLU A 15 -2.91 -11.14 -23.07
CA GLU A 15 -3.07 -11.58 -21.68
C GLU A 15 -4.41 -11.12 -21.07
N LEU A 16 -5.10 -10.15 -21.70
CA LEU A 16 -6.33 -9.58 -21.17
C LEU A 16 -7.56 -10.34 -21.69
N ASP A 17 -8.47 -10.65 -20.77
CA ASP A 17 -9.74 -11.32 -21.03
C ASP A 17 -10.88 -10.29 -20.98
N PRO A 18 -11.58 -10.01 -22.09
CA PRO A 18 -12.66 -9.01 -22.15
C PRO A 18 -13.80 -9.24 -21.15
N LYS A 19 -13.97 -10.45 -20.62
CA LYS A 19 -14.95 -10.72 -19.55
C LYS A 19 -14.58 -10.02 -18.24
N TYR A 20 -13.29 -9.90 -17.93
CA TYR A 20 -12.79 -9.42 -16.64
C TYR A 20 -12.04 -8.09 -16.75
N ASP A 21 -11.40 -7.83 -17.89
CA ASP A 21 -10.41 -6.78 -18.07
C ASP A 21 -10.98 -5.59 -18.84
N ASN A 22 -11.72 -4.73 -18.13
CA ASN A 22 -12.34 -3.52 -18.66
C ASN A 22 -11.52 -2.26 -18.30
N PHE A 23 -10.26 -2.21 -18.72
CA PHE A 23 -9.37 -1.09 -18.44
C PHE A 23 -9.47 -0.01 -19.54
N ASP A 24 -9.60 1.25 -19.13
CA ASP A 24 -9.57 2.44 -19.99
C ASP A 24 -8.24 3.23 -19.87
N TYR A 25 -7.22 2.61 -19.30
CA TYR A 25 -5.88 3.16 -19.07
C TYR A 25 -4.79 2.15 -19.45
N PRO A 26 -3.53 2.59 -19.63
CA PRO A 26 -2.43 1.69 -19.97
C PRO A 26 -2.24 0.55 -18.96
N THR A 27 -2.18 -0.70 -19.45
CA THR A 27 -2.12 -1.91 -18.63
C THR A 27 -0.78 -2.62 -18.64
N LYS A 28 0.18 -2.16 -19.46
CA LYS A 28 1.52 -2.74 -19.56
C LYS A 28 2.50 -2.03 -18.64
N ALA A 29 3.27 -2.79 -17.86
CA ALA A 29 4.29 -2.24 -16.98
C ALA A 29 5.43 -1.58 -17.76
N ALA A 30 5.91 -0.42 -17.28
CA ALA A 30 6.96 0.36 -17.93
C ALA A 30 8.29 -0.40 -18.07
N LYS A 31 8.65 -1.17 -17.03
CA LYS A 31 9.88 -1.97 -17.00
C LYS A 31 9.53 -3.43 -17.24
N ALA A 32 10.26 -4.06 -18.15
CA ALA A 32 10.15 -5.50 -18.38
C ALA A 32 10.66 -6.25 -17.16
N GLN A 33 9.74 -6.85 -16.41
CA GLN A 33 10.04 -7.66 -15.24
C GLN A 33 9.15 -8.89 -15.26
N ASP A 34 9.74 -10.05 -15.00
CA ASP A 34 9.02 -11.33 -14.99
C ASP A 34 7.78 -11.27 -14.08
N GLY A 35 6.67 -11.82 -14.58
CA GLY A 35 5.39 -11.83 -13.89
C GLY A 35 4.69 -10.48 -13.74
N HIS A 36 5.18 -9.42 -14.39
CA HIS A 36 4.50 -8.12 -14.41
C HIS A 36 3.59 -7.99 -15.65
N PRO A 37 2.57 -7.13 -15.59
CA PRO A 37 1.61 -6.97 -16.69
C PRO A 37 2.28 -6.66 -18.04
N GLY A 38 1.96 -7.46 -19.06
CA GLY A 38 2.54 -7.37 -20.40
C GLY A 38 3.94 -8.00 -20.54
N HIS A 39 4.44 -8.69 -19.51
CA HIS A 39 5.72 -9.38 -19.47
C HIS A 39 5.59 -10.77 -18.81
N CYS A 40 4.43 -11.43 -18.97
CA CYS A 40 4.19 -12.75 -18.41
C CYS A 40 4.58 -13.87 -19.39
N THR A 41 5.15 -14.96 -18.87
CA THR A 41 5.35 -16.20 -19.62
C THR A 41 4.02 -16.92 -19.85
N GLU A 42 3.96 -17.85 -20.82
CA GLU A 42 2.76 -18.68 -21.05
C GLU A 42 2.35 -19.48 -19.81
N ALA A 43 3.32 -19.95 -19.01
CA ALA A 43 3.05 -20.61 -17.74
C ALA A 43 2.36 -19.67 -16.74
N GLN A 44 2.85 -18.43 -16.61
CA GLN A 44 2.24 -17.42 -15.74
C GLN A 44 0.83 -17.04 -16.20
N LYS A 45 0.59 -16.94 -17.52
CA LYS A 45 -0.76 -16.72 -18.07
C LYS A 45 -1.71 -17.86 -17.71
N ALA A 46 -1.26 -19.11 -17.82
CA ALA A 46 -2.03 -20.27 -17.38
C ALA A 46 -2.33 -20.23 -15.88
N GLN A 47 -1.38 -19.78 -15.05
CA GLN A 47 -1.57 -19.62 -13.60
C GLN A 47 -2.59 -18.52 -13.25
N ILE A 48 -2.64 -17.42 -14.01
CA ILE A 48 -3.69 -16.39 -13.88
C ILE A 48 -5.06 -17.00 -14.14
N HIS A 49 -5.20 -17.74 -15.24
CA HIS A 49 -6.46 -18.39 -15.59
C HIS A 49 -6.87 -19.43 -14.54
N GLN A 50 -5.92 -20.26 -14.09
CA GLN A 50 -6.16 -21.26 -13.04
C GLN A 50 -6.63 -20.61 -11.74
N LEU A 51 -5.93 -19.57 -11.27
CA LEU A 51 -6.32 -18.83 -10.06
C LEU A 51 -7.73 -18.27 -10.21
N ARG A 52 -8.04 -17.68 -11.36
CA ARG A 52 -9.36 -17.10 -11.65
C ARG A 52 -10.47 -18.15 -11.53
N MET A 53 -10.32 -19.28 -12.20
CA MET A 53 -11.29 -20.39 -12.13
C MET A 53 -11.48 -20.90 -10.70
N MET A 54 -10.39 -21.03 -9.95
CA MET A 54 -10.45 -21.49 -8.56
C MET A 54 -11.21 -20.49 -7.67
N LEU A 55 -11.03 -19.19 -7.88
CA LEU A 55 -11.76 -18.16 -7.13
C LEU A 55 -13.24 -18.10 -7.52
N GLU A 56 -13.57 -18.22 -8.80
CA GLU A 56 -14.97 -18.34 -9.25
C GLU A 56 -15.65 -19.57 -8.62
N SER A 57 -14.94 -20.69 -8.49
CA SER A 57 -15.47 -21.90 -7.83
C SER A 57 -15.73 -21.71 -6.33
N GLU A 58 -15.05 -20.77 -5.68
CA GLU A 58 -15.32 -20.34 -4.29
C GLU A 58 -16.44 -19.30 -4.19
N GLY A 59 -17.07 -18.92 -5.31
CA GLY A 59 -18.13 -17.93 -5.37
C GLY A 59 -17.65 -16.48 -5.37
N VAL A 60 -16.36 -16.23 -5.60
CA VAL A 60 -15.83 -14.88 -5.80
C VAL A 60 -16.28 -14.37 -7.15
N THR A 61 -16.86 -13.17 -7.19
CA THR A 61 -17.43 -12.57 -8.41
C THR A 61 -16.80 -11.24 -8.81
N GLN A 62 -15.98 -10.64 -7.95
CA GLN A 62 -15.39 -9.31 -8.16
C GLN A 62 -13.87 -9.37 -8.12
N ARG A 63 -13.22 -8.37 -8.75
CA ARG A 63 -11.75 -8.15 -8.69
C ARG A 63 -10.93 -9.35 -9.20
N LEU A 64 -11.51 -10.06 -10.17
CA LEU A 64 -10.90 -11.18 -10.90
C LEU A 64 -10.16 -10.73 -12.17
N ASP A 65 -9.98 -9.40 -12.32
CA ASP A 65 -9.21 -8.79 -13.38
C ASP A 65 -7.74 -9.21 -13.31
N THR A 66 -7.10 -9.29 -14.48
CA THR A 66 -5.73 -9.77 -14.66
C THR A 66 -4.72 -8.97 -13.84
N LEU A 67 -4.85 -7.64 -13.74
CA LEU A 67 -3.93 -6.80 -12.98
C LEU A 67 -4.01 -7.08 -11.48
N THR A 68 -5.22 -7.29 -10.95
CA THR A 68 -5.41 -7.69 -9.55
C THR A 68 -4.84 -9.07 -9.28
N LEU A 69 -5.20 -10.08 -10.08
CA LEU A 69 -4.74 -11.45 -9.87
C LEU A 69 -3.21 -11.56 -9.96
N LEU A 70 -2.58 -10.82 -10.87
CA LEU A 70 -1.12 -10.77 -10.99
C LEU A 70 -0.44 -10.26 -9.71
N ARG A 71 -1.01 -9.27 -9.01
CA ARG A 71 -0.45 -8.79 -7.73
C ARG A 71 -0.47 -9.89 -6.67
N PHE A 72 -1.56 -10.66 -6.57
CA PHE A 72 -1.67 -11.78 -5.63
C PHE A 72 -0.74 -12.94 -6.01
N LEU A 73 -0.57 -13.21 -7.31
CA LEU A 73 0.39 -14.21 -7.80
C LEU A 73 1.82 -13.81 -7.48
N ARG A 74 2.24 -12.58 -7.82
CA ARG A 74 3.60 -12.10 -7.49
C ARG A 74 3.89 -12.15 -6.00
N ALA A 75 2.94 -11.74 -5.16
CA ALA A 75 3.09 -11.77 -3.69
C ALA A 75 3.26 -13.19 -3.11
N ARG A 76 2.93 -14.23 -3.87
CA ARG A 76 3.13 -15.64 -3.49
C ARG A 76 4.01 -16.39 -4.47
N LYS A 77 4.88 -15.68 -5.21
CA LYS A 77 5.85 -16.26 -6.16
C LYS A 77 5.19 -17.20 -7.17
N PHE A 78 4.01 -16.83 -7.65
CA PHE A 78 3.16 -17.59 -8.56
C PHE A 78 2.70 -18.97 -8.04
N ASP A 79 2.73 -19.20 -6.72
CA ASP A 79 2.02 -20.33 -6.12
C ASP A 79 0.51 -20.06 -6.13
N VAL A 80 -0.19 -20.74 -7.05
CA VAL A 80 -1.63 -20.54 -7.28
C VAL A 80 -2.47 -20.85 -6.04
N ASN A 81 -2.13 -21.89 -5.27
CA ASN A 81 -2.89 -22.27 -4.09
C ASN A 81 -2.69 -21.26 -2.95
N ALA A 82 -1.45 -20.81 -2.73
CA ALA A 82 -1.16 -19.78 -1.76
C ALA A 82 -1.78 -18.42 -2.14
N SER A 83 -1.78 -18.08 -3.43
CA SER A 83 -2.48 -16.88 -3.94
C SER A 83 -3.98 -16.96 -3.76
N LYS A 84 -4.59 -18.13 -4.03
CA LYS A 84 -6.01 -18.36 -3.77
C LYS A 84 -6.35 -18.14 -2.30
N ALA A 85 -5.60 -18.77 -1.38
CA ALA A 85 -5.83 -18.61 0.05
C ALA A 85 -5.74 -17.14 0.49
N MET A 86 -4.72 -16.42 0.00
CA MET A 86 -4.57 -14.98 0.26
C MET A 86 -5.75 -14.16 -0.27
N PHE A 87 -6.22 -14.46 -1.49
CA PHE A 87 -7.33 -13.73 -2.11
C PHE A 87 -8.66 -14.00 -1.40
N VAL A 88 -8.93 -15.25 -1.00
CA VAL A 88 -10.14 -15.61 -0.25
C VAL A 88 -10.19 -14.87 1.10
N GLU A 89 -9.07 -14.80 1.83
CA GLU A 89 -9.00 -14.01 3.07
C GLU A 89 -9.17 -12.51 2.81
N PHE A 90 -8.63 -12.01 1.70
CA PHE A 90 -8.87 -10.63 1.25
C PHE A 90 -10.36 -10.35 0.99
N ASP A 91 -11.02 -11.18 0.18
CA ASP A 91 -12.44 -11.02 -0.17
C ASP A 91 -13.34 -11.12 1.08
N LYS A 92 -13.02 -12.05 1.99
CA LYS A 92 -13.68 -12.18 3.29
C LYS A 92 -13.51 -10.92 4.14
N TRP A 93 -12.29 -10.43 4.33
CA TRP A 93 -12.02 -9.22 5.12
C TRP A 93 -12.78 -8.00 4.57
N ARG A 94 -12.80 -7.82 3.23
CA ARG A 94 -13.55 -6.72 2.60
C ARG A 94 -15.03 -6.77 2.95
N LYS A 95 -15.63 -7.96 2.95
CA LYS A 95 -17.04 -8.16 3.33
C LYS A 95 -17.27 -7.88 4.81
N GLU A 96 -16.37 -8.34 5.68
CA GLU A 96 -16.46 -8.13 7.13
C GLU A 96 -16.43 -6.65 7.51
N VAL A 97 -15.55 -5.85 6.89
CA VAL A 97 -15.48 -4.41 7.16
C VAL A 97 -16.45 -3.59 6.30
N HIS A 98 -17.26 -4.23 5.46
CA HIS A 98 -18.17 -3.58 4.51
C HIS A 98 -17.48 -2.59 3.57
N LEU A 99 -16.24 -2.88 3.14
CA LEU A 99 -15.39 -1.91 2.44
C LEU A 99 -16.03 -1.38 1.14
N ASP A 100 -16.67 -2.25 0.36
CA ASP A 100 -17.30 -1.86 -0.91
C ASP A 100 -18.43 -0.84 -0.73
N ALA A 101 -19.09 -0.86 0.43
CA ALA A 101 -20.10 0.12 0.79
C ALA A 101 -19.50 1.33 1.52
N LEU A 102 -18.42 1.15 2.28
CA LEU A 102 -17.74 2.26 2.93
C LEU A 102 -17.14 3.25 1.92
N VAL A 103 -16.44 2.79 0.89
CA VAL A 103 -15.68 3.68 -0.03
C VAL A 103 -16.55 4.78 -0.68
N PRO A 104 -17.74 4.49 -1.25
CA PRO A 104 -18.60 5.51 -1.86
C PRO A 104 -19.13 6.56 -0.87
N THR A 105 -19.33 6.18 0.39
CA THR A 105 -19.99 7.02 1.40
C THR A 105 -19.05 7.51 2.50
N TRP A 106 -17.75 7.21 2.42
CA TRP A 106 -16.80 7.52 3.47
C TRP A 106 -16.56 9.03 3.60
N GLU A 107 -16.98 9.57 4.75
CA GLU A 107 -16.66 10.92 5.19
C GLU A 107 -15.74 10.87 6.41
N TYR A 108 -14.49 11.28 6.23
CA TYR A 108 -13.53 11.40 7.33
C TYR A 108 -13.63 12.79 7.97
N LYS A 109 -14.72 13.04 8.69
CA LYS A 109 -15.08 14.36 9.25
C LYS A 109 -14.01 14.91 10.20
N GLU A 110 -13.32 14.02 10.91
CA GLU A 110 -12.24 14.34 11.83
C GLU A 110 -10.89 14.64 11.16
N ARG A 111 -10.80 14.54 9.82
CA ARG A 111 -9.53 14.65 9.08
C ARG A 111 -8.70 15.88 9.47
N GLU A 112 -9.32 17.05 9.57
CA GLU A 112 -8.61 18.30 9.89
C GLU A 112 -7.98 18.26 11.30
N GLN A 113 -8.69 17.67 12.26
CA GLN A 113 -8.18 17.49 13.62
C GLN A 113 -7.07 16.44 13.63
N MET A 114 -7.27 15.33 12.90
CA MET A 114 -6.31 14.24 12.80
C MET A 114 -5.00 14.66 12.14
N LEU A 115 -5.02 15.54 11.12
CA LEU A 115 -3.80 16.07 10.51
C LEU A 115 -2.85 16.78 11.48
N LYS A 116 -3.32 17.24 12.65
CA LYS A 116 -2.45 17.85 13.67
C LYS A 116 -1.53 16.82 14.33
N PHE A 117 -2.02 15.59 14.48
CA PHE A 117 -1.33 14.50 15.17
C PHE A 117 -0.76 13.47 14.19
N TYR A 118 -1.44 13.20 13.09
CA TYR A 118 -1.01 12.23 12.11
C TYR A 118 -1.26 12.74 10.69
N PRO A 119 -0.39 13.63 10.17
CA PRO A 119 -0.46 14.04 8.79
C PRO A 119 -0.26 12.85 7.86
N GLN A 120 -1.28 12.59 7.03
CA GLN A 120 -1.28 11.56 5.99
C GLN A 120 -1.93 12.14 4.74
N TYR A 121 -1.23 12.11 3.60
CA TYR A 121 -1.77 12.69 2.38
C TYR A 121 -1.05 12.19 1.11
N TYR A 122 -1.79 12.13 0.01
CA TYR A 122 -1.21 12.01 -1.33
C TYR A 122 -0.90 13.39 -1.90
N HIS A 123 0.22 13.50 -2.63
CA HIS A 123 0.61 14.75 -3.27
C HIS A 123 1.47 14.50 -4.53
N LYS A 124 0.85 14.68 -5.70
CA LYS A 124 1.50 14.60 -7.02
C LYS A 124 2.19 13.25 -7.25
N THR A 125 3.22 13.23 -8.08
CA THR A 125 3.88 12.00 -8.54
C THR A 125 5.41 12.08 -8.50
N ASP A 126 6.03 10.91 -8.42
CA ASP A 126 7.48 10.71 -8.61
C ASP A 126 7.84 10.67 -10.12
N VAL A 127 9.13 10.51 -10.44
CA VAL A 127 9.62 10.43 -11.84
C VAL A 127 9.18 9.18 -12.60
N ASP A 128 8.73 8.14 -11.90
CA ASP A 128 8.16 6.92 -12.49
C ASP A 128 6.62 7.00 -12.61
N GLY A 129 6.02 8.17 -12.31
CA GLY A 129 4.59 8.42 -12.37
C GLY A 129 3.79 7.95 -11.15
N ARG A 130 4.45 7.39 -10.12
CA ARG A 130 3.78 6.86 -8.93
C ARG A 130 3.17 7.99 -8.10
N PRO A 131 1.93 7.86 -7.60
CA PRO A 131 1.41 8.75 -6.57
C PRO A 131 2.37 8.82 -5.39
N VAL A 132 2.74 10.04 -4.96
CA VAL A 132 3.55 10.22 -3.76
C VAL A 132 2.63 10.27 -2.54
N TYR A 133 2.80 9.32 -1.62
CA TYR A 133 2.11 9.29 -0.33
C TYR A 133 3.06 9.76 0.76
N ILE A 134 2.60 10.65 1.64
CA ILE A 134 3.41 11.24 2.70
C ILE A 134 2.72 11.02 4.04
N GLU A 135 3.49 10.50 5.00
CA GLU A 135 3.06 10.33 6.38
C GLU A 135 4.10 10.85 7.38
N GLN A 136 3.66 11.56 8.41
CA GLN A 136 4.55 12.12 9.44
C GLN A 136 4.28 11.46 10.79
N LEU A 137 5.11 10.49 11.17
CA LEU A 137 4.90 9.67 12.37
C LEU A 137 5.30 10.37 13.66
N GLY A 138 6.24 11.32 13.60
CA GLY A 138 6.75 11.98 14.81
C GLY A 138 5.78 12.93 15.50
N LYS A 139 4.61 13.20 14.91
CA LYS A 139 3.53 13.97 15.52
C LYS A 139 2.49 13.08 16.22
N ILE A 140 2.57 11.75 16.04
CA ILE A 140 1.53 10.84 16.51
C ILE A 140 1.40 10.92 18.02
N ASN A 141 0.16 11.16 18.46
CA ASN A 141 -0.25 11.05 19.84
C ASN A 141 -1.56 10.25 19.86
N LEU A 142 -1.45 8.92 20.04
CA LEU A 142 -2.63 8.05 20.03
C LEU A 142 -3.60 8.35 21.15
N THR A 143 -3.14 8.87 22.29
CA THR A 143 -4.04 9.26 23.38
C THR A 143 -4.97 10.39 22.93
N GLU A 144 -4.42 11.45 22.35
CA GLU A 144 -5.22 12.58 21.82
C GLU A 144 -6.07 12.14 20.63
N MET A 145 -5.50 11.38 19.70
CA MET A 145 -6.25 10.88 18.53
C MET A 145 -7.45 10.01 18.93
N ARG A 146 -7.33 9.19 19.99
CA ARG A 146 -8.44 8.38 20.51
C ARG A 146 -9.52 9.17 21.24
N THR A 147 -9.28 10.44 21.55
CA THR A 147 -10.36 11.35 21.99
C THR A 147 -11.17 11.89 20.82
N ILE A 148 -10.64 11.83 19.60
CA ILE A 148 -11.21 12.38 18.37
C ILE A 148 -11.90 11.29 17.54
N THR A 149 -11.26 10.12 17.43
CA THR A 149 -11.69 9.00 16.58
C THR A 149 -11.33 7.65 17.20
N THR A 150 -11.66 6.55 16.53
CA THR A 150 -11.32 5.19 16.98
C THR A 150 -10.21 4.58 16.11
N ASP A 151 -9.50 3.59 16.66
CA ASP A 151 -8.51 2.82 15.90
C ASP A 151 -9.14 2.18 14.65
N GLU A 152 -10.36 1.69 14.79
CA GLU A 152 -11.15 1.12 13.70
C GLU A 152 -11.41 2.14 12.58
N ARG A 153 -11.88 3.35 12.90
CA ARG A 153 -12.11 4.41 11.89
C ARG A 153 -10.82 4.84 11.21
N MET A 154 -9.68 4.84 11.92
CA MET A 154 -8.38 5.11 11.32
C MET A 154 -7.94 4.01 10.34
N LEU A 155 -8.22 2.75 10.65
CA LEU A 155 -7.94 1.60 9.77
C LEU A 155 -8.90 1.56 8.57
N ASP A 156 -10.18 1.88 8.78
CA ASP A 156 -11.16 2.06 7.70
C ASP A 156 -10.73 3.19 6.77
N ASN A 157 -10.27 4.32 7.31
CA ASN A 157 -9.74 5.42 6.51
C ASN A 157 -8.53 4.99 5.67
N LEU A 158 -7.61 4.19 6.24
CA LEU A 158 -6.47 3.63 5.50
C LEU A 158 -6.95 2.73 4.35
N ALA A 159 -7.89 1.81 4.61
CA ALA A 159 -8.45 0.92 3.61
C ALA A 159 -9.17 1.71 2.48
N VAL A 160 -9.96 2.72 2.84
CA VAL A 160 -10.63 3.59 1.89
C VAL A 160 -9.62 4.37 1.04
N GLU A 161 -8.55 4.93 1.63
CA GLU A 161 -7.52 5.62 0.85
C GLU A 161 -6.76 4.68 -0.09
N TYR A 162 -6.60 3.39 0.26
CA TYR A 162 -6.07 2.40 -0.68
C TYR A 162 -7.02 2.13 -1.86
N GLU A 163 -8.33 2.05 -1.63
CA GLU A 163 -9.31 1.91 -2.72
C GLU A 163 -9.37 3.16 -3.60
N LYS A 164 -9.32 4.35 -3.00
CA LYS A 164 -9.25 5.63 -3.74
C LYS A 164 -7.91 5.79 -4.48
N CYS A 165 -6.84 5.18 -3.99
CA CYS A 165 -5.57 5.09 -4.72
C CYS A 165 -5.68 4.11 -5.90
N ALA A 166 -6.33 2.97 -5.70
CA ALA A 166 -6.58 2.00 -6.74
C ALA A 166 -7.41 2.58 -7.91
N ASP A 167 -8.38 3.43 -7.61
CA ASP A 167 -9.20 4.15 -8.60
C ASP A 167 -9.68 5.48 -7.99
N PRO A 168 -9.39 6.66 -8.59
CA PRO A 168 -8.79 6.87 -9.90
C PRO A 168 -7.28 7.18 -9.90
N ARG A 169 -6.56 7.15 -8.76
CA ARG A 169 -5.15 7.62 -8.75
C ARG A 169 -4.23 6.82 -9.67
N PHE A 170 -4.23 5.49 -9.59
CA PHE A 170 -3.43 4.65 -10.48
C PHE A 170 -3.85 4.75 -11.96
N PRO A 171 -5.15 4.69 -12.33
CA PRO A 171 -5.59 4.98 -13.70
C PRO A 171 -5.10 6.34 -14.22
N ALA A 172 -5.28 7.41 -13.44
CA ALA A 172 -4.87 8.76 -13.82
C ALA A 172 -3.37 8.89 -14.02
N CYS A 173 -2.59 8.34 -13.09
CA CYS A 173 -1.15 8.28 -13.20
C CYS A 173 -0.71 7.46 -14.41
N SER A 174 -1.39 6.34 -14.69
CA SER A 174 -1.06 5.47 -15.84
C SER A 174 -1.27 6.19 -17.17
N VAL A 175 -2.36 6.95 -17.30
CA VAL A 175 -2.64 7.75 -18.51
C VAL A 175 -1.57 8.83 -18.72
N VAL A 176 -1.22 9.58 -17.67
CA VAL A 176 -0.18 10.63 -17.77
C VAL A 176 1.20 10.04 -18.06
N GLN A 177 1.53 8.89 -17.45
CA GLN A 177 2.81 8.22 -17.66
C GLN A 177 2.90 7.51 -19.02
N GLY A 178 1.77 7.13 -19.62
CA GLY A 178 1.70 6.34 -20.86
C GLY A 178 1.95 4.83 -20.66
N THR A 179 2.14 4.38 -19.43
CA THR A 179 2.37 2.98 -19.04
C THR A 179 1.67 2.70 -17.71
N LEU A 180 1.44 1.43 -17.38
CA LEU A 180 0.81 1.06 -16.12
C LEU A 180 1.60 1.56 -14.91
N VAL A 181 0.90 2.27 -14.02
CA VAL A 181 1.33 2.64 -12.67
C VAL A 181 0.45 1.90 -11.67
N GLU A 182 1.00 0.90 -10.99
CA GLU A 182 0.27 0.07 -10.01
C GLU A 182 0.77 0.22 -8.56
N THR A 183 1.77 1.09 -8.34
CA THR A 183 2.49 1.25 -7.07
C THR A 183 2.62 2.70 -6.62
N CYS A 184 2.80 2.92 -5.31
CA CYS A 184 3.06 4.23 -4.71
C CYS A 184 4.55 4.47 -4.42
N CYS A 185 4.93 5.74 -4.33
CA CYS A 185 6.17 6.21 -3.70
C CYS A 185 5.83 6.83 -2.35
N THR A 186 6.26 6.21 -1.25
CA THR A 186 5.94 6.68 0.10
C THR A 186 7.10 7.43 0.73
N ILE A 187 6.82 8.55 1.40
CA ILE A 187 7.73 9.25 2.31
C ILE A 187 7.17 9.10 3.72
N MET A 188 7.94 8.47 4.59
CA MET A 188 7.63 8.32 6.02
C MET A 188 8.61 9.18 6.82
N ASP A 189 8.11 10.26 7.41
CA ASP A 189 8.92 11.18 8.21
C ASP A 189 8.91 10.79 9.69
N LEU A 190 10.10 10.48 10.22
CA LEU A 190 10.33 10.11 11.61
C LEU A 190 10.77 11.28 12.49
N LYS A 191 10.77 12.52 11.99
CA LYS A 191 11.15 13.69 12.79
C LYS A 191 10.23 13.83 14.00
N GLY A 192 10.79 13.65 15.20
CA GLY A 192 10.06 13.70 16.46
C GLY A 192 9.70 12.33 17.04
N VAL A 193 9.95 11.23 16.31
CA VAL A 193 9.79 9.87 16.83
C VAL A 193 10.87 9.61 17.89
N SER A 194 10.42 9.17 19.07
CA SER A 194 11.28 8.68 20.16
C SER A 194 11.02 7.19 20.41
N ILE A 195 12.01 6.46 20.92
CA ILE A 195 11.85 5.03 21.27
C ILE A 195 10.70 4.84 22.26
N GLY A 196 10.52 5.78 23.20
CA GLY A 196 9.45 5.73 24.20
C GLY A 196 8.04 5.77 23.61
N ASN A 197 7.85 6.46 22.49
CA ASN A 197 6.55 6.56 21.82
C ASN A 197 6.34 5.45 20.77
N ALA A 198 7.41 4.78 20.33
CA ALA A 198 7.34 3.72 19.32
C ALA A 198 6.52 2.51 19.81
N SER A 199 6.61 2.16 21.10
CA SER A 199 5.82 1.06 21.68
C SER A 199 4.33 1.37 21.72
N GLN A 200 3.95 2.64 21.93
CA GLN A 200 2.56 3.07 22.00
C GLN A 200 1.85 2.91 20.64
N VAL A 201 2.55 3.19 19.55
CA VAL A 201 2.00 3.10 18.18
C VAL A 201 2.10 1.70 17.56
N TYR A 202 2.87 0.80 18.19
CA TYR A 202 3.18 -0.53 17.67
C TYR A 202 1.93 -1.33 17.27
N GLY A 203 0.89 -1.34 18.11
CA GLY A 203 -0.33 -2.10 17.85
C GLY A 203 -1.04 -1.64 16.58
N TYR A 204 -1.24 -0.33 16.46
CA TYR A 204 -1.86 0.29 15.28
C TYR A 204 -1.02 0.07 14.01
N VAL A 205 0.29 0.32 14.08
CA VAL A 205 1.19 0.14 12.93
C VAL A 205 1.23 -1.32 12.48
N LYS A 206 1.18 -2.28 13.42
CA LYS A 206 1.09 -3.70 13.09
C LYS A 206 -0.21 -4.04 12.35
N GLN A 207 -1.35 -3.51 12.79
CA GLN A 207 -2.63 -3.71 12.11
C GLN A 207 -2.65 -3.07 10.72
N ALA A 208 -2.15 -1.84 10.58
CA ALA A 208 -2.00 -1.19 9.28
C ALA A 208 -1.12 -2.02 8.34
N SER A 209 0.01 -2.54 8.83
CA SER A 209 0.91 -3.42 8.06
C SER A 209 0.21 -4.72 7.62
N VAL A 210 -0.64 -5.31 8.45
CA VAL A 210 -1.47 -6.47 8.06
C VAL A 210 -2.38 -6.10 6.89
N ILE A 211 -3.08 -4.96 6.95
CA ILE A 211 -3.93 -4.50 5.84
C ILE A 211 -3.09 -4.34 4.56
N SER A 212 -1.97 -3.62 4.64
CA SER A 212 -1.11 -3.37 3.48
C SER A 212 -0.58 -4.65 2.86
N GLN A 213 -0.06 -5.59 3.66
CA GLN A 213 0.61 -6.80 3.14
C GLN A 213 -0.36 -7.90 2.71
N ASN A 214 -1.45 -8.11 3.45
CA ASN A 214 -2.37 -9.22 3.18
C ASN A 214 -3.45 -8.85 2.17
N TYR A 215 -3.88 -7.58 2.13
CA TYR A 215 -5.04 -7.16 1.36
C TYR A 215 -4.68 -6.24 0.19
N TYR A 216 -3.52 -5.58 0.25
CA TYR A 216 -3.02 -4.72 -0.83
C TYR A 216 -1.61 -5.12 -1.28
N PRO A 217 -1.40 -6.40 -1.66
CA PRO A 217 -0.09 -6.86 -2.11
C PRO A 217 0.40 -6.05 -3.31
N GLU A 218 1.73 -5.93 -3.40
CA GLU A 218 2.43 -5.35 -4.54
C GLU A 218 2.03 -3.89 -4.83
N ARG A 219 1.57 -3.14 -3.84
CA ARG A 219 1.24 -1.70 -3.96
C ARG A 219 2.40 -0.76 -3.60
N LEU A 220 3.41 -1.24 -2.90
CA LEU A 220 4.60 -0.43 -2.58
C LEU A 220 5.62 -0.50 -3.73
N GLY A 221 5.99 0.66 -4.26
CA GLY A 221 7.06 0.80 -5.27
C GLY A 221 8.37 1.27 -4.64
N LYS A 222 8.30 2.35 -3.86
CA LYS A 222 9.43 2.95 -3.12
C LYS A 222 8.96 3.43 -1.76
N LEU A 223 9.77 3.27 -0.72
CA LEU A 223 9.53 3.85 0.61
C LEU A 223 10.81 4.55 1.10
N TYR A 224 10.71 5.85 1.32
CA TYR A 224 11.76 6.65 1.95
C TYR A 224 11.39 6.89 3.40
N ILE A 225 12.20 6.35 4.32
CA ILE A 225 12.10 6.68 5.74
C ILE A 225 13.10 7.81 6.00
N ILE A 226 12.62 9.02 6.29
CA ILE A 226 13.45 10.22 6.44
C ILE A 226 13.51 10.69 7.89
N ASN A 227 14.51 11.50 8.22
CA ASN A 227 14.79 11.94 9.59
C ASN A 227 14.92 10.76 10.56
N ALA A 228 15.38 9.61 10.09
CA ALA A 228 15.54 8.43 10.93
C ALA A 228 16.58 8.73 12.03
N PRO A 229 16.22 8.68 13.32
CA PRO A 229 17.20 8.85 14.39
C PRO A 229 18.25 7.73 14.31
N TRP A 230 19.46 7.98 14.82
CA TRP A 230 20.52 6.95 14.83
C TRP A 230 20.08 5.65 15.54
N THR A 231 19.19 5.78 16.53
CA THR A 231 18.56 4.67 17.25
C THR A 231 17.51 3.91 16.46
N PHE A 232 17.04 4.43 15.31
CA PHE A 232 16.03 3.79 14.48
C PHE A 232 16.48 2.42 13.96
N SER A 233 17.80 2.19 13.84
CA SER A 233 18.35 0.87 13.53
C SER A 233 17.83 -0.25 14.45
N VAL A 234 17.55 0.05 15.72
CA VAL A 234 16.96 -0.90 16.69
C VAL A 234 15.49 -1.15 16.40
N VAL A 235 14.71 -0.11 16.10
CA VAL A 235 13.29 -0.26 15.71
C VAL A 235 13.19 -1.03 14.40
N TRP A 236 14.04 -0.67 13.44
CA TRP A 236 14.10 -1.29 12.12
C TRP A 236 14.45 -2.78 12.20
N SER A 237 15.33 -3.20 13.10
CA SER A 237 15.68 -4.62 13.26
C SER A 237 14.50 -5.49 13.71
N VAL A 238 13.53 -4.89 14.41
CA VAL A 238 12.27 -5.53 14.79
C VAL A 238 11.27 -5.48 13.63
N VAL A 239 11.06 -4.30 13.04
CA VAL A 239 10.06 -4.08 11.98
C VAL A 239 10.38 -4.90 10.72
N LYS A 240 11.67 -5.02 10.34
CA LYS A 240 12.08 -5.82 9.18
C LYS A 240 11.68 -7.29 9.29
N GLY A 241 11.47 -7.81 10.49
CA GLY A 241 11.03 -9.19 10.71
C GLY A 241 9.58 -9.45 10.30
N TRP A 242 8.78 -8.40 10.11
CA TRP A 242 7.37 -8.51 9.69
C TRP A 242 7.15 -8.19 8.22
N LEU A 243 8.17 -7.68 7.54
CA LEU A 243 8.10 -7.28 6.14
C LEU A 243 8.69 -8.40 5.29
N ASP A 244 8.08 -8.67 4.14
CA ASP A 244 8.68 -9.58 3.18
C ASP A 244 10.00 -9.00 2.61
N PRO A 245 10.95 -9.84 2.15
CA PRO A 245 12.23 -9.37 1.64
C PRO A 245 12.14 -8.43 0.43
N VAL A 246 11.12 -8.54 -0.42
CA VAL A 246 10.93 -7.66 -1.58
C VAL A 246 10.55 -6.26 -1.11
N THR A 247 9.69 -6.16 -0.10
CA THR A 247 9.37 -4.88 0.56
C THR A 247 10.60 -4.27 1.19
N VAL A 248 11.43 -5.03 1.91
CA VAL A 248 12.68 -4.52 2.52
C VAL A 248 13.61 -3.88 1.48
N ASN A 249 13.72 -4.47 0.28
CA ASN A 249 14.57 -3.95 -0.80
C ASN A 249 14.06 -2.65 -1.43
N LYS A 250 12.80 -2.26 -1.17
CA LYS A 250 12.20 -1.01 -1.65
C LYS A 250 12.39 0.16 -0.67
N ILE A 251 13.03 -0.08 0.47
CA ILE A 251 13.10 0.84 1.60
C ILE A 251 14.46 1.51 1.66
N ASP A 252 14.46 2.83 1.57
CA ASP A 252 15.63 3.70 1.73
C ASP A 252 15.51 4.42 3.08
N ILE A 253 16.39 4.09 4.03
CA ILE A 253 16.44 4.73 5.36
C ILE A 253 17.47 5.85 5.35
N LEU A 254 16.99 7.07 5.53
CA LEU A 254 17.75 8.30 5.38
C LEU A 254 17.77 9.10 6.69
N GLY A 255 18.97 9.48 7.13
CA GLY A 255 19.18 10.40 8.24
C GLY A 255 19.03 11.86 7.81
N GLY A 256 19.91 12.74 8.30
CA GLY A 256 20.00 14.12 7.82
C GLY A 256 20.43 14.20 6.35
N GLY A 257 20.05 15.28 5.66
CA GLY A 257 20.42 15.50 4.24
C GLY A 257 19.62 14.68 3.22
N TYR A 258 18.53 14.02 3.64
CA TYR A 258 17.66 13.18 2.81
C TYR A 258 17.12 13.88 1.55
N ALA A 259 16.98 15.21 1.56
CA ALA A 259 16.41 15.98 0.46
C ALA A 259 17.08 15.69 -0.89
N LYS A 260 18.41 15.51 -0.91
CA LYS A 260 19.14 15.17 -2.14
C LYS A 260 18.72 13.82 -2.72
N GLU A 261 18.44 12.83 -1.88
CA GLU A 261 18.00 11.50 -2.31
C GLU A 261 16.54 11.53 -2.76
N LEU A 262 15.66 12.25 -2.04
CA LEU A 262 14.27 12.45 -2.47
C LEU A 262 14.20 13.12 -3.84
N LEU A 263 15.02 14.14 -4.09
CA LEU A 263 15.06 14.86 -5.37
C LEU A 263 15.58 14.03 -6.55
N LYS A 264 16.20 12.87 -6.32
CA LYS A 264 16.53 11.93 -7.40
C LYS A 264 15.29 11.17 -7.90
N GLN A 265 14.30 10.99 -7.03
CA GLN A 265 13.09 10.21 -7.33
C GLN A 265 11.86 11.09 -7.53
N ILE A 266 11.78 12.24 -6.88
CA ILE A 266 10.60 13.12 -6.90
C ILE A 266 11.02 14.47 -7.47
N PRO A 267 10.41 14.93 -8.57
CA PRO A 267 10.70 16.25 -9.13
C PRO A 267 10.57 17.36 -8.09
N ALA A 268 11.44 18.36 -8.13
CA ALA A 268 11.47 19.42 -7.12
C ALA A 268 10.14 20.17 -7.02
N GLU A 269 9.50 20.43 -8.15
CA GLU A 269 8.17 21.03 -8.30
C GLU A 269 7.02 20.16 -7.75
N ASN A 270 7.27 18.86 -7.57
CA ASN A 270 6.30 17.92 -7.01
C ASN A 270 6.52 17.67 -5.52
N LEU A 271 7.74 17.84 -5.02
CA LEU A 271 8.07 17.64 -3.62
C LEU A 271 7.71 18.91 -2.79
N PRO A 272 6.99 18.78 -1.66
CA PRO A 272 6.74 19.90 -0.76
C PRO A 272 8.02 20.58 -0.26
N VAL A 273 7.96 21.90 -0.05
CA VAL A 273 9.12 22.68 0.46
C VAL A 273 9.65 22.16 1.79
N GLU A 274 8.80 21.59 2.66
CA GLU A 274 9.20 21.03 3.96
C GLU A 274 10.12 19.81 3.85
N PHE A 275 10.13 19.13 2.70
CA PHE A 275 10.98 17.98 2.40
C PHE A 275 12.14 18.30 1.45
N GLY A 276 12.39 19.59 1.21
CA GLY A 276 13.48 20.08 0.36
C GLY A 276 13.13 20.27 -1.12
N GLY A 277 11.84 20.24 -1.46
CA GLY A 277 11.35 20.57 -2.80
C GLY A 277 11.03 22.05 -3.00
N LYS A 278 10.19 22.33 -4.00
CA LYS A 278 9.74 23.66 -4.42
C LYS A 278 8.22 23.80 -4.41
N CYS A 279 7.48 22.72 -4.19
CA CYS A 279 6.03 22.75 -4.25
C CYS A 279 5.42 23.46 -3.04
N LYS A 280 4.57 24.46 -3.30
CA LYS A 280 3.77 25.17 -2.29
C LYS A 280 2.34 25.34 -2.81
N CYS A 281 1.40 24.64 -2.21
CA CYS A 281 -0.03 24.83 -2.48
C CYS A 281 -0.62 25.95 -1.60
N ALA A 282 -1.68 26.61 -2.08
CA ALA A 282 -2.32 27.73 -1.39
C ALA A 282 -2.77 27.37 0.05
N GLU A 283 -3.39 26.20 0.22
CA GLU A 283 -3.89 25.71 1.52
C GLU A 283 -2.94 24.71 2.20
N GLY A 284 -1.70 24.61 1.70
CA GLY A 284 -0.71 23.62 2.12
C GLY A 284 -0.80 22.31 1.33
N CYS A 285 0.36 21.70 1.05
CA CYS A 285 0.42 20.48 0.22
C CYS A 285 -0.41 19.33 0.82
N GLN A 286 -0.42 19.22 2.14
CA GLN A 286 -1.21 18.25 2.91
C GLN A 286 -2.73 18.36 2.76
N ASN A 287 -3.25 19.49 2.29
CA ASN A 287 -4.68 19.71 2.06
C ASN A 287 -5.06 19.71 0.58
N SER A 288 -4.07 19.73 -0.32
CA SER A 288 -4.31 19.94 -1.75
C SER A 288 -4.91 18.73 -2.47
N ASN A 289 -4.57 17.50 -2.04
CA ASN A 289 -4.80 16.27 -2.80
C ASN A 289 -4.42 16.41 -4.30
N ALA A 290 -3.43 17.27 -4.60
CA ALA A 290 -3.06 17.62 -5.95
C ALA A 290 -2.44 16.41 -6.67
N GLY A 291 -2.77 16.21 -7.94
CA GLY A 291 -2.22 15.15 -8.78
C GLY A 291 -3.06 14.92 -10.03
N PRO A 292 -2.63 14.02 -10.94
CA PRO A 292 -3.35 13.71 -12.18
C PRO A 292 -4.82 13.33 -12.00
N TRP A 293 -5.16 12.73 -10.86
CA TRP A 293 -6.52 12.30 -10.52
C TRP A 293 -7.51 13.43 -10.22
N GLN A 294 -7.05 14.69 -10.16
CA GLN A 294 -7.91 15.86 -10.01
C GLN A 294 -8.42 16.43 -11.35
N GLU A 295 -7.93 15.90 -12.49
CA GLU A 295 -8.38 16.37 -13.81
C GLU A 295 -9.87 16.03 -14.05
N PRO A 296 -10.65 16.90 -14.74
CA PRO A 296 -12.10 16.75 -14.87
C PRO A 296 -12.58 15.40 -15.39
N GLN A 297 -11.79 14.75 -16.26
CA GLN A 297 -12.12 13.44 -16.84
C GLN A 297 -12.21 12.30 -15.80
N TRP A 298 -11.60 12.47 -14.61
CA TRP A 298 -11.63 11.47 -13.54
C TRP A 298 -12.78 11.67 -12.55
N LYS A 299 -13.49 12.79 -12.64
CA LYS A 299 -14.64 13.09 -11.79
C LYS A 299 -15.78 12.11 -12.08
N ASN A 300 -16.36 11.51 -11.04
CA ASN A 300 -17.43 10.51 -11.16
C ASN A 300 -17.09 9.30 -12.05
N ARG A 301 -15.79 9.06 -12.34
CA ARG A 301 -15.34 7.94 -13.18
C ARG A 301 -15.16 6.68 -12.35
N ALA A 302 -14.61 6.83 -11.14
CA ALA A 302 -14.29 5.70 -10.30
C ALA A 302 -15.56 4.93 -9.92
N TRP A 303 -15.44 3.61 -9.76
CA TRP A 303 -16.58 2.73 -9.46
C TRP A 303 -17.39 3.18 -8.23
N TRP A 304 -16.73 3.86 -7.28
CA TRP A 304 -17.31 4.34 -6.03
C TRP A 304 -17.81 5.80 -6.07
N ASP A 305 -17.47 6.57 -7.09
CA ASP A 305 -17.80 8.01 -7.17
C ASP A 305 -19.02 8.30 -8.07
N THR A 306 -19.89 7.31 -8.28
CA THR A 306 -21.15 7.48 -9.00
C THR A 306 -22.33 7.68 -8.04
N PRO A 307 -23.39 8.42 -8.43
CA PRO A 307 -24.61 8.52 -7.63
C PRO A 307 -25.22 7.15 -7.29
N GLU A 308 -25.19 6.22 -8.24
CA GLU A 308 -25.74 4.88 -8.09
C GLU A 308 -24.94 4.07 -7.07
N ALA A 309 -23.60 4.11 -7.13
CA ALA A 309 -22.76 3.43 -6.14
C ALA A 309 -22.99 3.98 -4.72
N LYS A 310 -23.13 5.30 -4.59
CA LYS A 310 -23.46 5.95 -3.31
C LYS A 310 -24.81 5.49 -2.77
N GLN A 311 -25.83 5.44 -3.61
CA GLN A 311 -27.16 4.98 -3.21
C GLN A 311 -27.17 3.51 -2.77
N GLN A 312 -26.50 2.63 -3.54
CA GLN A 312 -26.38 1.21 -3.21
C GLN A 312 -25.59 0.98 -1.91
N ALA A 313 -24.49 1.71 -1.73
CA ALA A 313 -23.69 1.67 -0.52
C ALA A 313 -24.49 2.09 0.73
N LEU A 314 -25.24 3.19 0.65
CA LEU A 314 -26.13 3.63 1.73
C LEU A 314 -27.17 2.57 2.09
N ALA A 315 -27.76 1.91 1.09
CA ALA A 315 -28.71 0.84 1.33
C ALA A 315 -28.06 -0.39 2.00
N ALA A 316 -26.83 -0.72 1.62
CA ALA A 316 -26.07 -1.85 2.17
C ALA A 316 -25.60 -1.61 3.62
N LEU A 317 -25.33 -0.36 4.00
CA LEU A 317 -24.90 0.00 5.36
C LEU A 317 -26.06 0.28 6.31
N LYS A 318 -27.29 0.41 5.80
CA LYS A 318 -28.46 0.75 6.61
C LYS A 318 -28.69 -0.27 7.73
N GLY A 319 -28.69 0.19 8.98
CA GLY A 319 -28.91 -0.66 10.16
C GLY A 319 -27.68 -1.48 10.58
N THR A 320 -26.51 -1.20 10.00
CA THR A 320 -25.22 -1.70 10.49
C THR A 320 -24.57 -0.67 11.40
N SER A 321 -23.59 -1.07 12.23
CA SER A 321 -22.74 -0.14 12.98
C SER A 321 -21.87 0.75 12.08
N LYS A 322 -21.79 0.40 10.79
CA LYS A 322 -21.03 1.10 9.74
C LYS A 322 -21.87 2.10 8.93
N ASP A 323 -23.11 2.38 9.35
CA ASP A 323 -23.97 3.37 8.68
C ASP A 323 -23.30 4.76 8.66
N PRO A 324 -23.06 5.36 7.48
CA PRO A 324 -22.34 6.63 7.37
C PRO A 324 -23.13 7.81 7.96
N HIS A 325 -24.43 7.64 8.21
CA HIS A 325 -25.26 8.63 8.89
C HIS A 325 -25.29 8.45 10.42
N VAL A 326 -24.73 7.36 10.96
CA VAL A 326 -24.66 7.11 12.39
C VAL A 326 -23.22 7.31 12.86
N ILE A 327 -22.97 8.43 13.53
CA ILE A 327 -21.68 8.66 14.20
C ILE A 327 -21.75 7.94 15.55
N VAL A 328 -21.35 6.68 15.59
CA VAL A 328 -21.16 5.94 16.85
C VAL A 328 -19.75 6.22 17.36
N ASN A 329 -19.63 7.02 18.42
CA ASN A 329 -18.40 7.08 19.22
C ASN A 329 -18.60 6.17 20.43
N GLU A 330 -18.60 4.86 20.17
CA GLU A 330 -18.55 3.85 21.23
C GLU A 330 -17.09 3.50 21.44
N GLY A 331 -16.54 4.01 22.55
CA GLY A 331 -15.20 3.67 22.98
C GLY A 331 -15.01 2.16 23.00
N SER A 332 -14.02 1.71 22.23
CA SER A 332 -13.41 0.37 22.28
C SER A 332 -14.34 -0.84 22.07
N GLU A 333 -14.48 -1.27 20.81
CA GLU A 333 -14.29 -2.68 20.49
C GLU A 333 -13.21 -2.81 19.41
N ILE A 334 -12.10 -3.44 19.79
CA ILE A 334 -11.04 -3.79 18.86
C ILE A 334 -11.59 -4.96 18.03
N VAL A 335 -11.78 -4.77 16.73
CA VAL A 335 -11.87 -5.91 15.81
C VAL A 335 -10.52 -6.60 15.83
N THR A 336 -10.41 -7.67 16.60
CA THR A 336 -9.25 -8.56 16.57
C THR A 336 -9.21 -9.21 15.19
N ALA A 337 -8.11 -9.00 14.46
CA ALA A 337 -7.84 -9.78 13.27
C ALA A 337 -7.94 -11.28 13.62
N PRO A 338 -8.46 -12.13 12.73
CA PRO A 338 -8.54 -13.57 12.99
C PRO A 338 -7.16 -14.07 13.42
N THR A 339 -7.08 -14.62 14.63
CA THR A 339 -5.93 -15.40 15.08
C THR A 339 -5.89 -16.68 14.24
N GLY A 340 -5.24 -16.59 13.08
CA GLY A 340 -5.29 -17.68 12.10
C GLY A 340 -4.50 -17.42 10.82
N ALA A 341 -3.39 -16.67 10.91
CA ALA A 341 -2.38 -16.68 9.85
C ALA A 341 -1.00 -16.42 10.48
N ALA A 342 -0.61 -17.30 11.42
CA ALA A 342 0.79 -17.66 11.46
C ALA A 342 1.07 -18.26 10.08
N GLY A 343 1.76 -17.51 9.21
CA GLY A 343 2.35 -18.11 8.03
C GLY A 343 3.08 -19.35 8.53
N ALA A 344 2.65 -20.51 8.04
CA ALA A 344 3.40 -21.73 8.25
C ALA A 344 4.82 -21.40 7.79
N ALA A 345 5.75 -21.33 8.74
CA ALA A 345 7.15 -21.46 8.41
C ALA A 345 7.26 -22.73 7.57
N PRO A 346 7.92 -22.71 6.40
CA PRO A 346 8.09 -23.93 5.63
C PRO A 346 8.76 -24.96 6.54
N ALA A 347 8.02 -26.02 6.83
CA ALA A 347 8.51 -27.16 7.58
C ALA A 347 9.52 -27.90 6.70
N GLY A 348 10.72 -28.11 7.24
CA GLY A 348 11.60 -29.20 6.84
C GLY A 348 12.61 -28.91 5.74
N ALA A 349 13.84 -28.60 6.16
CA ALA A 349 14.98 -29.43 5.77
C ALA A 349 15.78 -29.71 7.04
N ALA A 350 15.69 -30.95 7.52
CA ALA A 350 16.41 -31.44 8.68
C ALA A 350 17.89 -31.67 8.33
N ASP A 351 18.73 -31.25 9.27
CA ASP A 351 19.96 -31.87 9.77
C ASP A 351 20.91 -32.60 8.79
N ALA A 352 22.14 -32.08 8.73
CA ALA A 352 23.33 -32.91 8.60
C ALA A 352 24.52 -32.22 9.29
N GLY A 353 24.70 -32.51 10.58
CA GLY A 353 26.00 -32.95 11.10
C GLY A 353 27.03 -31.88 11.48
N ALA A 354 27.18 -31.67 12.78
CA ALA A 354 28.44 -31.23 13.38
C ALA A 354 29.54 -32.30 13.16
N PRO A 355 30.82 -31.93 13.32
CA PRO A 355 31.45 -32.37 14.56
C PRO A 355 32.24 -31.28 15.29
N ALA A 356 32.27 -31.45 16.61
CA ALA A 356 33.10 -30.74 17.56
C ALA A 356 34.59 -31.05 17.36
N GLY A 357 35.46 -30.09 17.71
CA GLY A 357 36.89 -30.31 17.79
C GLY A 357 37.64 -29.16 18.46
N THR A 358 37.61 -29.18 19.79
CA THR A 358 38.72 -28.90 20.73
C THR A 358 39.52 -27.60 20.63
N ALA A 359 39.53 -26.90 21.77
CA ALA A 359 40.48 -25.86 22.14
C ALA A 359 41.94 -26.35 22.08
N ASP A 360 42.83 -25.49 21.59
CA ASP A 360 44.22 -25.49 22.02
C ASP A 360 44.74 -24.05 22.18
N VAL A 361 45.41 -23.83 23.29
CA VAL A 361 45.89 -22.54 23.80
C VAL A 361 47.41 -22.56 23.62
N GLY A 362 47.90 -21.86 22.59
CA GLY A 362 49.33 -21.72 22.33
C GLY A 362 49.82 -20.28 22.51
N ALA A 363 50.51 -20.02 23.61
CA ALA A 363 51.21 -18.76 23.91
C ALA A 363 52.42 -18.52 22.98
N PRO A 364 52.86 -17.28 22.75
CA PRO A 364 54.22 -17.01 22.31
C PRO A 364 55.11 -16.62 23.50
N ALA A 365 56.20 -17.36 23.63
CA ALA A 365 57.29 -17.12 24.57
C ALA A 365 58.09 -15.86 24.22
N LYS A 366 58.56 -15.18 25.27
CA LYS A 366 59.65 -14.21 25.25
C LYS A 366 61.00 -14.91 25.11
N ALA A 367 61.91 -14.33 24.31
CA ALA A 367 63.37 -14.31 24.52
C ALA A 367 63.97 -13.31 23.50
N THR A 368 64.26 -12.07 23.89
CA THR A 368 65.59 -11.55 24.30
C THR A 368 66.67 -11.58 23.21
N ALA A 369 66.96 -10.41 22.67
CA ALA A 369 68.28 -9.76 22.78
C ALA A 369 68.07 -8.24 22.74
#